data_AF-A0A538E371-F1
#
_entry.id   AF-A0A538E371-F1
#
_cell.length_a   1.000
_cell.length_b   1.000
_cell.length_c   1.000
_cell.angle_alpha   90.00
_cell.angle_beta   90.00
_cell.angle_gamma   90.00
#
_symmetry.space_group_name_H-M   'P 1'
#
loop_
_entity.id
_entity.type
_entity.pdbx_description
1 polymer ?
#
loop_
_entity_poly.entity_id
_entity_poly.type
_entity_poly.pdbx_seq_one_letter_code
_entity_poly.pdbx_strand_id
1 'polypeptide(L)' 'MTPVDDALQRAEELLAKLNERSVELERLAEADDVDANAAVDVIAELAELAKQIEAELTNARTLADAAP' A
#
# COMPACT_ATOMS: atom_id res chain seq x y z
N MET A 1 3.83 21.74 7.15
CA MET A 1 3.31 20.36 7.22
C MET A 1 3.16 20.00 8.68
N THR A 2 1.98 19.53 9.05
CA THR A 2 1.70 18.98 10.37
C THR A 2 2.11 17.50 10.42
N PRO A 3 2.30 16.90 11.60
CA PRO A 3 2.53 15.46 11.71
C PRO A 3 1.43 14.60 11.08
N VAL A 4 0.19 15.11 11.03
CA VAL A 4 -0.93 14.48 10.34
C VAL A 4 -0.71 14.52 8.82
N ASP A 5 -0.33 15.67 8.27
CA ASP A 5 -0.02 15.80 6.83
C ASP A 5 1.12 14.86 6.41
N ASP A 6 2.17 14.73 7.25
CA ASP A 6 3.31 13.84 6.98
C ASP A 6 2.88 12.37 6.95
N ALA A 7 2.01 11.93 7.86
CA ALA A 7 1.51 10.56 7.91
C ALA A 7 0.59 10.26 6.71
N LEU A 8 -0.27 11.21 6.33
CA LEU A 8 -1.13 11.08 5.15
C LEU A 8 -0.31 11.04 3.86
N GLN A 9 0.72 11.88 3.74
CA GLN A 9 1.62 11.86 2.57
C GLN A 9 2.32 10.50 2.42
N ARG A 10 2.80 9.90 3.52
CA ARG A 10 3.39 8.55 3.47
C ARG A 10 2.38 7.49 3.05
N ALA A 11 1.14 7.59 3.55
CA ALA A 11 0.06 6.68 3.15
C ALA A 11 -0.25 6.80 1.65
N GLU A 12 -0.25 8.02 1.08
CA GLU A 12 -0.44 8.26 -0.35
C GLU A 12 0.71 7.67 -1.20
N GLU A 13 1.96 7.81 -0.75
CA GLU A 13 3.13 7.21 -1.41
C GLU A 13 3.07 5.67 -1.41
N LEU A 14 2.63 5.08 -0.29
CA LEU A 14 2.43 3.64 -0.18
C LEU A 14 1.26 3.16 -1.06
N LEU A 15 0.18 3.94 -1.15
CA LEU A 15 -0.96 3.65 -2.01
C LEU A 15 -0.56 3.69 -3.50
N ALA A 16 0.27 4.64 -3.90
CA ALA A 16 0.80 4.69 -5.27
C ALA A 16 1.56 3.40 -5.62
N LYS A 17 2.44 2.93 -4.72
CA LYS A 17 3.16 1.65 -4.88
C LYS A 17 2.21 0.46 -4.93
N LEU A 18 1.19 0.43 -4.07
CA LEU A 18 0.18 -0.63 -4.07
C LEU A 18 -0.53 -0.70 -5.44
N ASN A 19 -0.92 0.44 -5.99
CA ASN A 19 -1.56 0.48 -7.32
C ASN A 19 -0.63 -0.03 -8.43
N GLU A 20 0.66 0.31 -8.38
CA GLU A 20 1.65 -0.21 -9.33
C GLU A 20 1.76 -1.74 -9.26
N ARG A 21 1.83 -2.30 -8.04
CA ARG A 21 1.86 -3.76 -7.84
C ARG A 21 0.56 -4.44 -8.28
N SER A 22 -0.60 -3.80 -8.07
CA SER A 22 -1.90 -4.33 -8.53
C SER A 22 -1.95 -4.45 -10.05
N VAL A 23 -1.45 -3.43 -10.77
CA VAL A 23 -1.35 -3.48 -12.24
C VAL A 23 -0.39 -4.58 -12.70
N GLU A 24 0.70 -4.84 -11.98
CA GLU A 24 1.58 -5.96 -12.29
C GLU A 24 0.88 -7.31 -12.09
N LEU A 25 0.12 -7.47 -11.01
CA LEU A 25 -0.65 -8.69 -10.77
C LEU A 25 -1.69 -8.92 -11.88
N GLU A 26 -2.38 -7.87 -12.33
CA GLU A 26 -3.31 -7.95 -13.46
C GLU A 26 -2.61 -8.42 -14.74
N ARG A 27 -1.43 -7.88 -15.05
CA ARG A 27 -0.63 -8.32 -16.21
C ARG A 27 -0.19 -9.78 -16.10
N LEU A 28 0.19 -10.24 -14.91
CA LEU A 28 0.55 -11.64 -14.68
C LEU A 28 -0.66 -12.57 -14.88
N ALA A 29 -1.86 -12.14 -14.48
CA ALA A 29 -3.09 -12.90 -14.65
C ALA A 29 -3.56 -12.97 -16.11
N GLU A 30 -3.20 -11.99 -16.94
CA GLU A 30 -3.52 -11.95 -18.37
C GLU A 30 -2.50 -12.68 -19.26
N ALA A 31 -1.37 -13.14 -18.70
CA ALA A 31 -0.34 -13.84 -19.46
C ALA A 31 -0.80 -15.24 -19.91
N ASP A 32 -0.42 -15.63 -21.14
CA ASP A 32 -0.73 -16.97 -21.69
C ASP A 32 -0.11 -18.12 -20.86
N ASP A 33 1.00 -17.85 -20.17
CA ASP A 33 1.64 -18.77 -19.22
C ASP A 33 1.86 -18.03 -17.90
N VAL A 34 1.00 -18.32 -16.92
CA VAL A 34 1.00 -17.64 -15.62
C VAL A 34 2.11 -18.21 -14.74
N ASP A 35 3.09 -17.36 -14.39
CA ASP A 35 4.06 -17.69 -13.35
C ASP A 35 3.40 -17.58 -11.96
N ALA A 36 2.95 -18.73 -11.44
CA ALA A 36 2.27 -18.82 -10.16
C ALA A 36 3.14 -18.39 -8.97
N ASN A 37 4.48 -18.58 -9.04
CA ASN A 37 5.36 -18.14 -7.95
C ASN A 37 5.47 -16.61 -7.94
N ALA A 38 5.67 -16.01 -9.13
CA ALA A 38 5.70 -14.56 -9.25
C ALA A 38 4.39 -13.92 -8.79
N ALA A 39 3.23 -14.51 -9.14
CA ALA A 39 1.93 -14.03 -8.69
C ALA A 39 1.78 -14.08 -7.16
N VAL A 40 2.24 -15.15 -6.50
CA VAL A 40 2.22 -15.27 -5.03
C VAL A 40 3.10 -14.20 -4.39
N ASP A 41 4.28 -13.94 -4.94
CA ASP A 41 5.19 -12.90 -4.43
C ASP A 41 4.56 -11.50 -4.54
N VAL A 42 3.94 -11.17 -5.68
CA VAL A 42 3.24 -9.88 -5.85
C VAL A 42 2.09 -9.74 -4.86
N ILE A 43 1.31 -10.81 -4.64
CA ILE A 43 0.21 -10.81 -3.66
C ILE A 43 0.73 -10.60 -2.23
N ALA A 44 1.86 -11.21 -1.87
CA ALA A 44 2.48 -11.02 -0.56
C ALA A 44 2.94 -9.56 -0.36
N GLU A 45 3.55 -8.95 -1.39
CA GLU A 45 3.93 -7.54 -1.36
C GLU A 45 2.73 -6.61 -1.24
N LEU A 46 1.64 -6.88 -1.98
CA LEU A 46 0.38 -6.14 -1.88
C LEU A 46 -0.20 -6.18 -0.46
N ALA A 47 -0.22 -7.37 0.16
CA ALA A 47 -0.70 -7.52 1.52
C ALA A 47 0.15 -6.76 2.54
N GLU A 48 1.46 -6.67 2.32
CA GLU A 48 2.36 -5.93 3.18
C GLU A 48 2.21 -4.41 3.00
N LEU A 49 2.08 -3.92 1.76
CA LEU A 49 1.77 -2.52 1.48
C LEU A 49 0.45 -2.09 2.13
N ALA A 50 -0.60 -2.92 2.05
CA ALA A 50 -1.88 -2.64 2.68
C ALA A 50 -1.76 -2.45 4.21
N LYS A 51 -1.01 -3.33 4.90
CA LYS A 51 -0.76 -3.19 6.33
C LYS A 51 -0.02 -1.89 6.68
N GLN A 52 0.96 -1.50 5.87
CA GLN A 52 1.70 -0.26 6.09
C GLN A 52 0.81 0.98 5.91
N ILE A 53 -0.07 0.97 4.91
CA ILE A 53 -1.07 2.03 4.71
C ILE A 53 -2.00 2.11 5.93
N GLU A 54 -2.54 0.98 6.40
CA GLU A 54 -3.39 0.94 7.59
C GLU A 54 -2.68 1.48 8.84
N ALA A 55 -1.39 1.20 8.99
CA ALA A 55 -0.58 1.70 10.09
C ALA A 55 -0.42 3.22 10.04
N GLU A 56 -0.11 3.80 8.87
CA GLU A 56 0.03 5.25 8.71
C GLU A 56 -1.31 5.97 8.88
N LEU A 57 -2.43 5.41 8.41
CA LEU A 57 -3.76 5.97 8.64
C LEU A 57 -4.16 5.93 10.12
N THR A 58 -3.81 4.84 10.82
CA THR A 58 -4.04 4.74 12.27
C THR A 58 -3.21 5.77 13.02
N ASN A 59 -1.95 5.93 12.64
CA ASN A 59 -1.05 6.94 13.18
C ASN A 59 -1.59 8.37 12.95
N ALA A 60 -2.00 8.70 11.72
CA ALA A 60 -2.60 9.99 11.38
C ALA A 60 -3.84 10.29 12.25
N ARG A 61 -4.70 9.28 12.47
CA ARG A 61 -5.86 9.43 13.36
C ARG A 61 -5.44 9.73 14.80
N THR A 62 -4.50 8.97 15.35
CA THR A 62 -3.98 9.20 16.72
C THR A 62 -3.38 10.60 16.87
N LEU A 63 -2.65 11.08 15.86
CA LEU A 63 -2.07 12.43 15.86
C LEU A 63 -3.15 13.51 15.79
N ALA A 64 -4.20 13.31 14.99
CA ALA A 64 -5.33 14.22 14.90
C ALA A 64 -6.13 14.29 16.21
N ASP A 65 -6.37 13.15 16.86
CA ASP A 65 -7.06 13.07 18.15
C ASP A 65 -6.26 13.72 19.29
N ALA A 66 -4.93 13.76 19.18
CA ALA A 66 -4.03 14.38 20.15
C ALA A 66 -3.76 15.87 19.88
N ALA A 67 -4.24 16.41 18.75
CA ALA A 67 -4.10 17.82 18.43
C ALA A 67 -5.07 18.66 19.29
N PRO A 68 -4.59 19.72 19.97
CA PRO A 68 -5.40 20.55 20.88
C PRO A 68 -6.38 21.49 20.17
#